data_AF-A0A936ERV1-F1
#
_entry.id   AF-A0A936ERV1-F1
#
_cell.length_a   1.000
_cell.length_b   1.000
_cell.length_c   1.000
_cell.angle_alpha   90.00
_cell.angle_beta   90.00
_cell.angle_gamma   90.00
#
_symmetry.space_group_name_H-M   'P 1'
#
loop_
_entity.id
_entity.type
_entity.pdbx_description
1 polymer ?
#
loop_
_entity_poly.entity_id
_entity_poly.type
_entity_poly.pdbx_seq_one_letter_code
_entity_poly.pdbx_strand_id
1 'polypeptide(L)'
;MTGNVELIDRLRAMGRSLWRAAAGLALVFAFAITWTFVASEEPMAAPQASAAPSQGWGHEALADVRQRMRSVSIIADANACGMGASSCFKCHNGTRAAAPKQEKWHTDHKTVNDSCVGCHKGNARLIKADLAHANMIKDARTAPDTCTKCHKGNEAAELLKSYKK
;
A
#
# COMPACT_ATOMS: atom_id res chain seq x y z
N MET A 1 -1.56 49.56 -59.58
CA MET A 1 -2.10 48.27 -59.10
C MET A 1 -1.02 47.46 -58.37
N THR A 2 -0.30 48.03 -57.39
CA THR A 2 0.84 47.37 -56.72
C THR A 2 0.68 47.25 -55.19
N GLY A 3 -0.10 48.14 -54.55
CA GLY A 3 -0.28 48.13 -53.09
C GLY A 3 -1.00 46.91 -52.51
N ASN A 4 -1.93 46.30 -53.26
CA ASN A 4 -2.66 45.12 -52.79
C ASN A 4 -1.80 43.84 -52.79
N VAL A 5 -0.80 43.75 -53.66
CA VAL A 5 0.08 42.58 -53.75
C VAL A 5 1.08 42.57 -52.59
N GLU A 6 1.63 43.72 -52.23
CA GLU A 6 2.59 43.85 -51.12
C GLU A 6 1.95 43.55 -49.75
N LEU A 7 0.70 43.97 -49.54
CA LEU A 7 -0.04 43.68 -48.31
C LEU A 7 -0.29 42.17 -48.14
N ILE A 8 -0.68 41.49 -49.23
CA ILE A 8 -0.94 40.04 -49.22
C ILE A 8 0.35 39.26 -48.93
N ASP A 9 1.49 39.67 -49.47
CA ASP A 9 2.76 38.98 -49.24
C ASP A 9 3.30 39.18 -47.82
N ARG A 10 3.09 40.35 -47.21
CA ARG A 10 3.39 40.58 -45.79
C ARG A 10 2.50 39.72 -44.87
N LEU A 11 1.21 39.61 -45.17
CA LEU A 11 0.29 38.75 -44.41
C LEU A 11 0.66 37.26 -44.52
N ARG A 12 1.06 36.80 -45.72
CA ARG A 12 1.57 35.43 -45.92
C ARG A 12 2.89 35.19 -45.19
N ALA A 13 3.79 36.17 -45.16
CA ALA A 13 5.05 36.08 -44.43
C ALA A 13 4.83 36.00 -42.90
N MET A 14 3.92 36.83 -42.37
CA MET A 14 3.51 36.77 -40.97
C MET A 14 2.83 35.43 -40.64
N GLY A 15 1.93 34.93 -41.50
CA GLY A 15 1.29 33.63 -41.33
C GLY A 15 2.29 32.48 -41.28
N ARG A 16 3.31 32.49 -42.16
CA ARG A 16 4.40 31.48 -42.13
C ARG A 16 5.26 31.58 -40.88
N SER A 17 5.52 32.79 -40.38
CA SER A 17 6.29 33.02 -39.15
C SER A 17 5.54 32.50 -37.92
N LEU A 18 4.24 32.81 -37.80
CA LEU A 18 3.38 32.32 -36.73
C LEU A 18 3.22 30.79 -36.76
N TRP A 19 3.08 30.21 -37.96
CA TRP A 19 2.99 28.76 -38.11
C TRP A 19 4.28 28.04 -37.70
N ARG A 20 5.45 28.60 -38.05
CA ARG A 20 6.75 28.07 -37.61
C ARG A 20 6.95 28.15 -36.10
N ALA A 21 6.52 29.25 -35.47
CA ALA A 21 6.57 29.39 -34.02
C ALA A 21 5.64 28.38 -33.30
N ALA A 22 4.42 28.19 -33.81
CA ALA A 22 3.49 27.21 -33.28
C ALA A 22 4.00 25.76 -33.44
N ALA A 23 4.58 25.43 -34.61
CA ALA A 23 5.18 24.12 -34.85
C ALA A 23 6.39 23.84 -33.94
N GLY A 24 7.24 24.86 -33.71
CA GLY A 24 8.36 24.75 -32.77
C GLY A 24 7.90 24.50 -31.34
N LEU A 25 6.86 25.21 -30.89
CA LEU A 25 6.30 25.03 -29.55
C LEU A 25 5.67 23.64 -29.38
N ALA A 26 4.95 23.15 -30.40
CA ALA A 26 4.35 21.82 -30.39
C ALA A 26 5.40 20.70 -30.30
N LEU A 27 6.55 20.86 -30.97
CA LEU A 27 7.68 19.92 -30.88
C LEU A 27 8.29 19.87 -29.48
N VAL A 28 8.47 21.02 -28.82
CA VAL A 28 8.98 21.08 -27.44
C VAL A 28 8.01 20.40 -26.48
N PHE A 29 6.70 20.63 -26.62
CA PHE A 29 5.68 19.95 -25.81
C PHE A 29 5.66 18.44 -26.07
N ALA A 30 5.73 18.00 -27.32
CA ALA A 30 5.77 16.57 -27.65
C ALA A 30 7.01 15.91 -27.02
N PHE A 31 8.18 16.56 -27.08
CA PHE A 31 9.40 16.05 -26.48
C PHE A 31 9.31 15.95 -24.95
N ALA A 32 8.77 16.99 -24.30
CA ALA A 32 8.56 16.99 -22.84
C ALA A 32 7.61 15.85 -22.41
N ILE A 33 6.52 15.63 -23.15
CA ILE A 33 5.56 14.56 -22.88
C ILE A 33 6.23 13.18 -23.04
N THR A 34 7.00 12.96 -24.11
CA THR A 34 7.72 11.70 -24.30
C THR A 34 8.75 11.44 -23.20
N TRP A 35 9.41 12.48 -22.69
CA TRP A 35 10.37 12.34 -21.59
C TRP A 35 9.69 11.92 -20.28
N THR A 36 8.50 12.45 -19.98
CA THR A 36 7.74 11.99 -18.81
C THR A 36 7.30 10.53 -18.91
N PHE A 37 6.95 10.05 -20.11
CA PHE A 37 6.54 8.65 -20.27
C PHE A 37 7.73 7.67 -20.18
N VAL A 38 8.87 7.99 -20.80
CA VAL A 38 10.09 7.17 -20.71
C VAL A 38 10.67 7.15 -19.30
N ALA A 39 10.61 8.26 -18.56
CA ALA A 39 11.04 8.30 -17.16
C ALA A 39 10.07 7.58 -16.20
N SER A 40 8.82 7.33 -16.63
CA SER A 40 7.82 6.59 -15.84
C SER A 40 7.81 5.08 -16.12
N GLU A 41 8.60 4.60 -17.06
CA GLU A 41 8.92 3.18 -17.20
C GLU A 41 9.96 2.80 -16.15
N GLU A 42 9.61 2.90 -14.87
CA GLU A 42 10.21 1.97 -13.91
C GLU A 42 9.84 0.56 -14.41
N PRO A 43 10.82 -0.34 -14.62
CA PRO A 43 10.51 -1.70 -15.03
C PRO A 43 9.50 -2.23 -14.01
N MET A 44 8.28 -2.53 -14.48
CA MET A 44 7.22 -3.13 -13.70
C MET A 44 7.85 -4.27 -12.90
N ALA A 45 8.11 -3.99 -11.62
CA ALA A 45 8.75 -4.94 -10.74
C ALA A 45 7.83 -6.16 -10.78
N ALA A 46 8.36 -7.28 -11.28
CA ALA A 46 7.70 -8.57 -11.19
C ALA A 46 7.13 -8.70 -9.77
N PRO A 47 5.92 -9.28 -9.59
CA PRO A 47 5.35 -9.45 -8.26
C PRO A 47 6.44 -10.08 -7.41
N GLN A 48 6.94 -9.32 -6.43
CA GLN A 48 8.03 -9.76 -5.57
C GLN A 48 7.47 -10.97 -4.81
N ALA A 49 7.72 -12.16 -5.37
CA ALA A 49 7.65 -13.39 -4.63
C ALA A 49 8.52 -13.14 -3.40
N SER A 50 7.89 -13.17 -2.23
CA SER A 50 8.45 -12.85 -0.93
C SER A 50 9.89 -13.34 -0.83
N ALA A 51 10.84 -12.50 -1.21
CA ALA A 51 12.23 -12.79 -1.01
C ALA A 51 12.37 -12.80 0.50
N ALA A 52 12.79 -13.95 1.05
CA ALA A 52 13.27 -13.99 2.42
C ALA A 52 14.17 -12.77 2.64
N PRO A 53 14.01 -12.04 3.77
CA PRO A 53 14.69 -10.77 3.95
C PRO A 53 16.18 -11.01 3.70
N SER A 54 16.71 -10.40 2.63
CA SER A 54 18.14 -10.42 2.41
C SER A 54 18.74 -9.77 3.66
N GLN A 55 19.54 -10.54 4.40
CA GLN A 55 20.39 -10.01 5.47
C GLN A 55 21.47 -9.16 4.78
N GLY A 56 21.06 -8.01 4.26
CA GLY A 56 21.94 -7.02 3.69
C GLY A 56 22.67 -6.28 4.80
N TRP A 57 23.86 -5.79 4.46
CA TRP A 57 24.66 -4.98 5.34
C TRP A 57 23.88 -3.71 5.73
N GLY A 58 23.42 -3.64 6.98
CA GLY A 58 22.58 -2.55 7.47
C GLY A 58 21.26 -3.00 8.12
N HIS A 59 20.90 -4.28 8.03
CA HIS A 59 19.73 -4.80 8.73
C HIS A 59 19.87 -4.69 10.27
N GLU A 60 21.08 -4.90 10.78
CA GLU A 60 21.40 -4.78 12.21
C GLU A 60 21.28 -3.32 12.68
N ALA A 61 21.75 -2.37 11.86
CA ALA A 61 21.63 -0.94 12.16
C ALA A 61 20.16 -0.49 12.19
N LEU A 62 19.34 -0.95 11.23
CA LEU A 62 17.90 -0.67 11.22
C LEU A 62 17.15 -1.36 12.36
N ALA A 63 17.60 -2.55 12.79
CA ALA A 63 17.05 -3.22 13.96
C ALA A 63 17.35 -2.45 15.26
N ASP A 64 18.59 -1.94 15.43
CA ASP A 64 18.98 -1.12 16.56
C ASP A 64 18.22 0.22 16.60
N VAL A 65 18.10 0.91 15.46
CA VAL A 65 17.30 2.15 15.35
C VAL A 65 15.85 1.90 15.71
N ARG A 66 15.25 0.82 15.21
CA ARG A 66 13.87 0.44 15.57
C ARG A 66 13.77 0.17 17.07
N GLN A 67 14.68 -0.58 17.67
CA GLN A 67 14.67 -0.86 19.10
C GLN A 67 14.81 0.41 19.96
N ARG A 68 15.68 1.33 19.57
CA ARG A 68 15.83 2.63 20.25
C ARG A 68 14.57 3.48 20.12
N MET A 69 13.98 3.57 18.94
CA MET A 69 12.72 4.28 18.71
C MET A 69 11.58 3.73 19.57
N ARG A 70 11.52 2.40 19.79
CA ARG A 70 10.55 1.76 20.68
C ARG A 70 10.72 2.18 22.14
N SER A 71 11.96 2.30 22.60
CA SER A 71 12.25 2.68 23.99
C SER A 71 11.88 4.13 24.33
N VAL A 72 11.80 5.00 23.30
CA VAL A 72 11.48 6.43 23.48
C VAL A 72 10.07 6.80 22.98
N SER A 73 9.41 5.91 22.25
CA SER A 73 8.09 6.16 21.68
C SER A 73 6.99 6.00 22.74
N ILE A 74 6.19 7.05 22.93
CA ILE A 74 4.95 6.99 23.70
C ILE A 74 3.82 6.24 22.94
N ILE A 75 4.05 5.95 21.66
CA ILE A 75 3.15 5.17 20.81
C ILE A 75 3.61 3.72 20.88
N ALA A 76 2.77 2.84 21.41
CA ALA A 76 3.03 1.41 21.45
C ALA A 76 3.34 0.89 20.05
N ASP A 77 4.36 0.04 19.93
CA ASP A 77 4.66 -0.64 18.67
C ASP A 77 3.40 -1.27 18.09
N ALA A 78 3.28 -1.18 16.76
CA ALA A 78 2.59 -2.23 16.05
C ALA A 78 3.28 -3.55 16.41
N ASN A 79 2.67 -4.36 17.31
CA ASN A 79 3.18 -5.71 17.45
C ASN A 79 3.03 -6.41 16.10
N ALA A 80 3.72 -7.52 16.03
CA ALA A 80 3.77 -8.48 14.96
C ALA A 80 2.42 -8.64 14.18
N CYS A 81 1.26 -8.51 14.84
CA CYS A 81 -0.08 -8.44 14.23
C CYS A 81 -0.43 -7.16 13.42
N GLY A 82 0.50 -6.22 13.19
CA GLY A 82 0.20 -4.92 12.59
C GLY A 82 -0.61 -3.98 13.50
N MET A 83 -0.47 -4.09 14.83
CA MET A 83 -1.35 -3.38 15.80
C MET A 83 -1.37 -1.86 15.68
N GLY A 84 -0.32 -1.25 15.12
CA GLY A 84 -0.23 0.20 14.95
C GLY A 84 -1.10 0.73 13.80
N ALA A 85 -1.56 -0.15 12.90
CA ALA A 85 -2.47 0.21 11.82
C ALA A 85 -3.95 0.02 12.18
N SER A 86 -4.25 -0.76 13.23
CA SER A 86 -5.62 -1.14 13.59
C SER A 86 -6.19 -0.34 14.77
N SER A 87 -7.38 0.24 14.62
CA SER A 87 -8.09 0.90 15.73
C SER A 87 -8.49 -0.04 16.86
N CYS A 88 -8.43 -1.37 16.68
CA CYS A 88 -8.90 -2.35 17.66
C CYS A 88 -8.19 -2.22 19.02
N PHE A 89 -6.88 -1.94 19.01
CA PHE A 89 -6.08 -1.80 20.24
C PHE A 89 -6.35 -0.52 21.02
N LYS A 90 -7.04 0.47 20.42
CA LYS A 90 -7.50 1.65 21.16
C LYS A 90 -8.55 1.29 22.22
N CYS A 91 -9.26 0.17 22.03
CA CYS A 91 -10.22 -0.36 22.99
C CYS A 91 -9.71 -1.65 23.66
N HIS A 92 -9.19 -2.61 22.89
CA HIS A 92 -8.74 -3.92 23.38
C HIS A 92 -7.30 -3.90 23.92
N ASN A 93 -7.03 -3.01 24.86
CA ASN A 93 -5.75 -2.86 25.55
C ASN A 93 -5.77 -3.40 27.00
N GLY A 94 -6.85 -4.06 27.40
CA GLY A 94 -7.05 -4.53 28.77
C GLY A 94 -7.64 -3.48 29.73
N THR A 95 -7.77 -2.22 29.30
CA THR A 95 -8.42 -1.16 30.10
C THR A 95 -9.86 -0.93 29.67
N ARG A 96 -10.07 -0.56 28.40
CA ARG A 96 -11.43 -0.22 27.89
C ARG A 96 -12.22 -1.46 27.46
N ALA A 97 -11.52 -2.47 26.97
CA ALA A 97 -12.02 -3.80 26.69
C ALA A 97 -10.88 -4.80 26.93
N ALA A 98 -11.25 -6.05 27.21
CA ALA A 98 -10.28 -7.12 27.42
C ALA A 98 -9.33 -7.23 26.22
N ALA A 99 -8.03 -7.34 26.49
CA ALA A 99 -7.05 -7.59 25.43
C ALA A 99 -7.35 -8.94 24.74
N PRO A 100 -7.07 -9.10 23.44
CA PRO A 100 -7.26 -10.36 22.76
C PRO A 100 -6.36 -11.42 23.39
N LYS A 101 -6.89 -12.64 23.54
CA LYS A 101 -6.08 -13.77 24.01
C LYS A 101 -5.04 -14.15 22.97
N GLN A 102 -3.80 -14.32 23.40
CA GLN A 102 -2.71 -14.76 22.54
C GLN A 102 -2.70 -16.28 22.46
N GLU A 103 -3.29 -16.79 21.39
CA GLU A 103 -3.19 -18.21 20.99
C GLU A 103 -2.01 -18.46 20.05
N LYS A 104 -1.58 -19.72 19.90
CA LYS A 104 -0.46 -20.13 19.02
C LYS A 104 -0.59 -19.53 17.61
N TRP A 105 -1.80 -19.50 17.06
CA TRP A 105 -2.10 -18.90 15.76
C TRP A 105 -1.58 -17.46 15.61
N HIS A 106 -1.72 -16.63 16.65
CA HIS A 106 -1.29 -15.23 16.61
C HIS A 106 0.23 -15.12 16.51
N THR A 107 0.96 -16.02 17.16
CA THR A 107 2.42 -16.10 17.09
C THR A 107 2.89 -16.58 15.72
N ASP A 108 2.19 -17.53 15.10
CA ASP A 108 2.58 -18.05 13.78
C ASP A 108 2.25 -17.05 12.66
N HIS A 109 1.22 -16.20 12.83
CA HIS A 109 0.80 -15.18 11.86
C HIS A 109 1.24 -13.76 12.24
N LYS A 110 2.24 -13.68 13.10
CA LYS A 110 2.79 -12.43 13.66
C LYS A 110 3.55 -11.59 12.62
N THR A 111 3.64 -12.00 11.38
CA THR A 111 4.29 -11.20 10.32
C THR A 111 3.28 -10.75 9.27
N VAL A 112 2.01 -11.13 9.44
CA VAL A 112 0.92 -10.75 8.55
C VAL A 112 0.44 -9.36 8.93
N ASN A 113 0.57 -8.41 8.00
CA ASN A 113 0.01 -7.07 8.17
C ASN A 113 -1.52 -7.13 8.30
N ASP A 114 -2.09 -6.21 9.08
CA ASP A 114 -3.52 -6.17 9.37
C ASP A 114 -4.10 -7.48 9.94
N SER A 115 -3.31 -8.26 10.69
CA SER A 115 -3.71 -9.64 11.06
C SER A 115 -5.05 -9.72 11.81
N CYS A 116 -5.39 -8.69 12.59
CA CYS A 116 -6.67 -8.60 13.28
C CYS A 116 -7.83 -8.60 12.27
N VAL A 117 -7.81 -7.70 11.28
CA VAL A 117 -8.89 -7.56 10.28
C VAL A 117 -8.79 -8.64 9.20
N GLY A 118 -7.58 -9.10 8.88
CA GLY A 118 -7.34 -10.18 7.93
C GLY A 118 -8.06 -11.46 8.33
N CYS A 119 -7.98 -11.82 9.62
CA CYS A 119 -8.60 -13.03 10.17
C CYS A 119 -9.99 -12.77 10.76
N HIS A 120 -10.15 -11.74 11.59
CA HIS A 120 -11.40 -11.47 12.31
C HIS A 120 -12.36 -10.52 11.58
N LYS A 121 -11.99 -9.96 10.42
CA LYS A 121 -12.78 -8.94 9.70
C LYS A 121 -13.08 -7.71 10.59
N GLY A 122 -14.21 -7.05 10.40
CA GLY A 122 -14.56 -5.79 11.04
C GLY A 122 -13.97 -4.57 10.35
N ASN A 123 -14.13 -3.40 10.97
CA ASN A 123 -13.66 -2.13 10.44
C ASN A 123 -12.70 -1.44 11.42
N ALA A 124 -11.40 -1.67 11.23
CA ALA A 124 -10.34 -1.08 12.05
C ALA A 124 -10.08 0.41 11.80
N ARG A 125 -10.92 1.11 11.03
CA ARG A 125 -10.89 2.57 10.88
C ARG A 125 -11.95 3.27 11.74
N LEU A 126 -12.92 2.52 12.28
CA LEU A 126 -14.01 3.07 13.08
C LEU A 126 -13.76 2.86 14.59
N ILE A 127 -14.32 3.75 15.41
CA ILE A 127 -14.23 3.72 16.88
C ILE A 127 -15.58 3.37 17.52
N LYS A 128 -16.68 3.63 16.81
CA LYS A 128 -18.02 3.25 17.28
C LYS A 128 -18.14 1.72 17.22
N ALA A 129 -18.39 1.09 18.36
CA ALA A 129 -18.23 -0.36 18.52
C ALA A 129 -19.13 -1.19 17.61
N ASP A 130 -20.38 -0.79 17.43
CA ASP A 130 -21.34 -1.43 16.52
C ASP A 130 -20.85 -1.43 15.07
N LEU A 131 -20.28 -0.32 14.60
CA LEU A 131 -19.75 -0.21 13.25
C LEU A 131 -18.38 -0.88 13.09
N ALA A 132 -17.53 -0.83 14.12
CA ALA A 132 -16.22 -1.46 14.12
C ALA A 132 -16.32 -2.99 14.13
N HIS A 133 -17.29 -3.54 14.86
CA HIS A 133 -17.53 -4.98 14.98
C HIS A 133 -18.49 -5.54 13.93
N ALA A 134 -19.01 -4.70 13.03
CA ALA A 134 -19.91 -5.15 11.97
C ALA A 134 -19.24 -6.25 11.12
N ASN A 135 -19.92 -7.39 10.99
CA ASN A 135 -19.43 -8.58 10.27
C ASN A 135 -18.12 -9.16 10.80
N MET A 136 -17.78 -8.89 12.07
CA MET A 136 -16.58 -9.46 12.70
C MET A 136 -16.79 -10.96 13.00
N ILE A 137 -15.76 -11.73 12.73
CA ILE A 137 -15.71 -13.17 12.96
C ILE A 137 -15.01 -13.40 14.30
N LYS A 138 -15.73 -13.99 15.25
CA LYS A 138 -15.18 -14.29 16.59
C LYS A 138 -14.07 -15.33 16.54
N ASP A 139 -14.26 -16.38 15.76
CA ASP A 139 -13.28 -17.45 15.56
C ASP A 139 -12.97 -17.61 14.07
N ALA A 140 -11.81 -17.14 13.62
CA ALA A 140 -11.41 -17.22 12.22
C ALA A 140 -11.27 -18.67 11.73
N ARG A 141 -11.07 -19.65 12.63
CA ARG A 141 -10.94 -21.07 12.29
C ARG A 141 -12.24 -21.68 11.76
N THR A 142 -13.38 -21.05 12.07
CA THR A 142 -14.69 -21.47 11.56
C THR A 142 -15.03 -20.82 10.22
N ALA A 143 -14.15 -19.95 9.69
CA ALA A 143 -14.36 -19.19 8.47
C ALA A 143 -13.20 -19.43 7.49
N PRO A 144 -13.25 -20.51 6.69
CA PRO A 144 -12.14 -20.90 5.80
C PRO A 144 -11.73 -19.82 4.80
N ASP A 145 -12.66 -18.92 4.42
CA ASP A 145 -12.42 -17.79 3.52
C ASP A 145 -11.37 -16.79 4.04
N THR A 146 -11.17 -16.74 5.36
CA THR A 146 -10.15 -15.89 6.00
C THR A 146 -8.75 -16.39 5.70
N CYS A 147 -8.59 -17.70 5.49
CA CYS A 147 -7.31 -18.36 5.27
C CYS A 147 -6.94 -18.40 3.78
N THR A 148 -7.95 -18.53 2.91
CA THR A 148 -7.74 -18.77 1.47
C THR A 148 -7.18 -17.58 0.70
N LYS A 149 -7.15 -16.38 1.31
CA LYS A 149 -6.47 -15.21 0.75
C LYS A 149 -4.95 -15.38 0.67
N CYS A 150 -4.37 -16.16 1.59
CA CYS A 150 -2.93 -16.37 1.67
C CYS A 150 -2.55 -17.84 1.39
N HIS A 151 -3.36 -18.80 1.85
CA HIS A 151 -3.13 -20.23 1.65
C HIS A 151 -4.03 -20.78 0.55
N LYS A 152 -3.46 -21.26 -0.56
CA LYS A 152 -4.23 -21.64 -1.75
C LYS A 152 -4.66 -23.11 -1.71
N GLY A 153 -5.78 -23.41 -2.37
CA GLY A 153 -6.25 -24.78 -2.54
C GLY A 153 -6.59 -25.48 -1.22
N ASN A 154 -6.23 -26.75 -1.09
CA ASN A 154 -6.50 -27.55 0.10
C ASN A 154 -5.53 -27.27 1.28
N GLU A 155 -4.45 -26.53 1.05
CA GLU A 155 -3.44 -26.20 2.05
C GLU A 155 -4.06 -25.54 3.29
N ALA A 156 -4.98 -24.58 3.09
CA ALA A 156 -5.67 -23.90 4.18
C ALA A 156 -6.44 -24.88 5.09
N ALA A 157 -7.14 -25.85 4.49
CA ALA A 157 -7.91 -26.83 5.22
C ALA A 157 -7.02 -27.80 6.02
N GLU A 158 -5.88 -28.19 5.46
CA GLU A 158 -4.89 -29.04 6.13
C GLU A 158 -4.22 -28.32 7.31
N LEU A 159 -3.74 -27.09 7.09
CA LEU A 159 -3.11 -26.28 8.15
C LEU A 159 -4.07 -26.01 9.31
N LEU A 160 -5.35 -25.75 9.01
CA LEU A 160 -6.38 -25.53 10.04
C LEU A 160 -6.52 -26.70 11.02
N LYS A 161 -6.24 -27.94 10.61
CA LYS A 161 -6.31 -29.11 11.51
C LYS A 161 -5.35 -28.98 12.70
N SER A 162 -4.19 -28.35 12.50
CA SER A 162 -3.20 -28.12 13.57
C SER A 162 -3.63 -27.08 14.62
N TYR A 163 -4.67 -26.29 14.31
CA TYR A 163 -5.18 -25.22 15.15
C TYR A 163 -6.60 -25.45 15.70
N LYS A 164 -7.28 -26.51 15.25
CA LYS A 164 -8.55 -26.97 15.80
C LYS A 164 -8.29 -27.78 17.07
N LYS A 165 -8.13 -27.08 18.19
CA LYS A 165 -8.32 -27.61 19.54
C LYS A 165 -9.54 -26.95 20.15
#